data_AF-A0A8T5EAS6-F1
#
_entry.id   AF-A0A8T5EAS6-F1
#
_cell.length_a   1.000
_cell.length_b   1.000
_cell.length_c   1.000
_cell.angle_alpha   90.00
_cell.angle_beta   90.00
_cell.angle_gamma   90.00
#
_symmetry.space_group_name_H-M   'P 1'
#
loop_
_entity.id
_entity.type
_entity.pdbx_description
1 polymer ?
#
loop_
_entity_poly.entity_id
_entity_poly.type
_entity_poly.pdbx_seq_one_letter_code
_entity_poly.pdbx_strand_id
1 'polypeptide(L)'
;MISLPKDDLKKQEILEKIAQEFIKNQIYNEIKVNEIINSFDVDDHVMIRRELINFGYLQRDPYKGTYWLIKKKLSSEELAKIGKNKKKIEEMD
;
A
#
# COMPACT_ATOMS: atom_id res chain seq x y z
N MET A 1 -13.56 10.00 6.30
CA MET A 1 -12.69 9.81 5.13
C MET A 1 -11.22 9.81 5.56
N ILE A 2 -10.56 8.67 5.40
CA ILE A 2 -9.12 8.49 5.60
C ILE A 2 -8.39 8.99 4.34
N SER A 3 -7.47 9.93 4.52
CA SER A 3 -6.57 10.39 3.46
C SER A 3 -5.16 9.87 3.67
N LEU A 4 -4.45 9.60 2.58
CA LEU A 4 -3.04 9.20 2.67
C LEU A 4 -2.17 10.40 3.07
N PRO A 5 -1.37 10.29 4.14
CA PRO A 5 -0.43 11.33 4.52
C PRO A 5 0.64 11.50 3.43
N LYS A 6 1.20 12.70 3.33
CA LYS A 6 2.33 12.97 2.43
C LYS A 6 3.61 12.24 2.84
N ASP A 7 3.75 11.95 4.13
CA ASP A 7 4.91 11.26 4.68
C ASP A 7 4.83 9.76 4.41
N ASP A 8 5.76 9.23 3.62
CA ASP A 8 5.80 7.83 3.23
C ASP A 8 5.90 6.85 4.39
N LEU A 9 6.57 7.22 5.50
CA LEU A 9 6.60 6.38 6.70
C LEU A 9 5.23 6.34 7.36
N LYS A 10 4.54 7.48 7.46
CA LYS A 10 3.19 7.54 8.04
C LYS A 10 2.16 6.81 7.17
N LYS A 11 2.34 6.79 5.84
CA LYS A 11 1.48 5.99 4.95
C LYS A 11 1.47 4.52 5.34
N GLN A 12 2.58 3.99 5.84
CA GLN A 12 2.71 2.56 6.12
C GLN A 12 1.73 2.08 7.18
N GLU A 13 1.32 2.91 8.14
CA GLU A 13 0.31 2.53 9.14
C GLU A 13 -1.05 2.23 8.48
N ILE A 14 -1.45 3.06 7.51
CA ILE A 14 -2.72 2.89 6.78
C ILE A 14 -2.62 1.72 5.81
N LEU A 15 -1.53 1.67 5.02
CA LEU A 15 -1.33 0.62 4.02
C LEU A 15 -1.18 -0.76 4.66
N GLU A 16 -0.47 -0.88 5.78
CA GLU A 16 -0.37 -2.11 6.56
C GLU A 16 -1.75 -2.56 7.01
N LYS A 17 -2.55 -1.67 7.60
CA LYS A 17 -3.90 -1.99 8.08
C LYS A 17 -4.80 -2.53 6.95
N ILE A 18 -4.76 -1.91 5.78
CA ILE A 18 -5.55 -2.35 4.62
C ILE A 18 -5.01 -3.67 4.07
N ALA A 19 -3.68 -3.86 4.04
CA ALA A 19 -3.06 -5.11 3.57
C ALA A 19 -3.45 -6.33 4.44
N GLN A 20 -3.79 -6.13 5.71
CA GLN A 20 -4.21 -7.21 6.61
C GLN A 20 -5.51 -7.89 6.17
N GLU A 21 -6.40 -7.18 5.48
CA GLU A 21 -7.69 -7.71 4.98
C GLU A 21 -7.54 -8.65 3.79
N PHE A 22 -6.39 -8.63 3.12
CA PHE A 22 -6.12 -9.54 2.01
C PHE A 22 -5.69 -10.92 2.55
N ILE A 23 -6.15 -11.96 1.85
CA ILE A 23 -5.86 -13.36 2.18
C ILE A 23 -4.68 -13.82 1.33
N LYS A 24 -3.74 -14.53 1.96
CA LYS A 24 -2.57 -15.09 1.27
C LYS A 24 -3.01 -16.17 0.29
N ASN A 25 -2.35 -16.25 -0.86
CA ASN A 25 -2.64 -17.19 -1.95
C ASN A 25 -4.01 -16.98 -2.62
N GLN A 26 -4.70 -15.87 -2.36
CA GLN A 26 -5.91 -15.49 -3.08
C GLN A 26 -5.59 -14.48 -4.19
N ILE A 27 -6.25 -14.66 -5.34
CA ILE A 27 -6.20 -13.73 -6.46
C ILE A 27 -7.47 -12.88 -6.45
N TYR A 28 -7.29 -11.56 -6.54
CA TYR A 28 -8.37 -10.58 -6.59
C TYR A 28 -8.36 -9.89 -7.94
N ASN A 29 -9.54 -9.55 -8.46
CA ASN A 29 -9.65 -8.59 -9.55
C ASN A 29 -9.69 -7.16 -8.99
N GLU A 30 -9.58 -6.16 -9.87
CA GLU A 30 -9.58 -4.76 -9.46
C GLU A 30 -10.83 -4.35 -8.67
N ILE A 31 -12.01 -4.84 -9.06
CA ILE A 31 -13.27 -4.54 -8.38
C ILE A 31 -13.24 -4.99 -6.93
N LYS A 32 -12.81 -6.23 -6.66
CA LYS A 32 -12.71 -6.78 -5.30
C LYS A 32 -11.66 -6.07 -4.46
N VAL A 33 -10.54 -5.68 -5.07
CA VAL A 33 -9.53 -4.85 -4.39
C VAL A 33 -10.13 -3.51 -3.98
N ASN A 34 -10.89 -2.87 -4.86
CA ASN A 34 -11.54 -1.59 -4.57
C ASN A 34 -12.58 -1.71 -3.46
N GLU A 35 -13.38 -2.77 -3.45
CA GLU A 35 -14.34 -3.03 -2.38
C GLU A 35 -13.65 -3.16 -1.02
N ILE A 36 -12.55 -3.92 -0.93
CA ILE A 36 -11.76 -4.07 0.30
C ILE A 36 -11.15 -2.74 0.73
N ILE A 37 -10.64 -1.93 -0.19
CA ILE A 37 -10.06 -0.62 0.15
C ILE A 37 -11.15 0.35 0.63
N ASN A 38 -12.29 0.39 -0.07
CA ASN A 38 -13.39 1.31 0.25
C ASN A 38 -14.09 0.98 1.58
N SER A 39 -13.97 -0.25 2.11
CA SER A 39 -14.50 -0.56 3.44
C SER A 39 -13.83 0.20 4.57
N PHE A 40 -12.71 0.90 4.31
CA PHE A 40 -12.01 1.74 5.27
C PHE A 40 -12.43 3.22 5.24
N ASP A 41 -13.47 3.58 4.47
CA ASP A 41 -13.90 4.98 4.28
C ASP A 41 -12.73 5.88 3.83
N VAL A 42 -12.04 5.49 2.75
CA VAL A 42 -10.89 6.25 2.20
C VAL A 42 -11.33 7.29 1.18
N ASP A 43 -10.55 8.37 1.04
CA ASP A 43 -10.81 9.44 0.08
C ASP A 43 -10.50 9.07 -1.37
N ASP A 44 -9.39 8.37 -1.58
CA ASP A 44 -8.89 7.95 -2.89
C ASP A 44 -8.39 6.51 -2.85
N HIS A 45 -9.32 5.58 -3.12
CA HIS A 45 -9.00 4.16 -3.20
C HIS A 45 -8.04 3.80 -4.35
N VAL A 46 -7.99 4.63 -5.41
CA VAL A 46 -7.07 4.41 -6.54
C VAL A 46 -5.64 4.72 -6.10
N MET A 47 -5.44 5.83 -5.37
CA MET A 47 -4.16 6.18 -4.77
C MET A 47 -3.72 5.11 -3.77
N ILE A 48 -4.59 4.67 -2.86
CA ILE A 48 -4.30 3.59 -1.91
C ILE A 48 -3.83 2.32 -2.63
N ARG A 49 -4.58 1.88 -3.65
CA ARG A 49 -4.26 0.68 -4.42
C ARG A 49 -2.90 0.78 -5.10
N ARG A 50 -2.56 1.97 -5.63
CA ARG A 50 -1.24 2.23 -6.22
C ARG A 50 -0.14 2.17 -5.17
N GLU A 51 -0.34 2.78 -4.01
CA GLU A 51 0.66 2.77 -2.94
C GLU A 51 0.86 1.37 -2.33
N LEU A 52 -0.21 0.57 -2.21
CA LEU A 52 -0.11 -0.84 -1.81
C LEU A 52 0.82 -1.64 -2.73
N ILE A 53 0.86 -1.32 -4.03
CA ILE A 53 1.82 -1.92 -4.98
C ILE A 53 3.19 -1.28 -4.84
N ASN A 54 3.28 0.05 -4.79
CA ASN A 54 4.55 0.79 -4.73
C ASN A 54 5.41 0.38 -3.52
N PHE A 55 4.77 0.19 -2.36
CA PHE A 55 5.46 -0.28 -1.14
C PHE A 55 5.52 -1.82 -1.03
N GLY A 56 4.98 -2.54 -2.01
CA GLY A 56 5.12 -3.99 -2.15
C GLY A 56 4.25 -4.82 -1.22
N TYR A 57 3.15 -4.29 -0.69
CA TYR A 57 2.14 -5.09 0.02
C TYR A 57 1.38 -6.01 -0.94
N LEU A 58 1.00 -5.47 -2.10
CA LEU A 58 0.33 -6.19 -3.17
C LEU A 58 1.23 -6.25 -4.42
N GLN A 59 0.99 -7.24 -5.26
CA GLN A 59 1.49 -7.27 -6.63
C GLN A 59 0.31 -7.33 -7.60
N ARG A 60 0.53 -6.87 -8.83
CA ARG A 60 -0.46 -6.84 -9.91
C ARG A 60 0.09 -7.47 -11.17
N ASP A 61 -0.73 -8.29 -11.83
CA ASP A 61 -0.51 -8.68 -13.22
C ASP A 61 -1.14 -7.60 -14.13
N PRO A 62 -0.34 -6.86 -14.91
CA PRO A 62 -0.86 -5.76 -15.72
C PRO A 62 -1.68 -6.19 -16.92
N TYR A 63 -1.50 -7.43 -17.39
CA TYR A 63 -2.24 -7.97 -18.53
C TYR A 63 -3.58 -8.54 -18.10
N LYS A 64 -3.64 -9.17 -16.92
CA LYS A 64 -4.85 -9.80 -16.40
C LYS A 64 -5.68 -8.90 -15.48
N GLY A 65 -5.11 -7.79 -15.00
CA GLY A 65 -5.77 -6.92 -14.03
C GLY A 65 -6.05 -7.61 -12.69
N THR A 66 -5.18 -8.56 -12.32
CA THR A 66 -5.32 -9.34 -11.09
C THR A 66 -4.28 -8.93 -10.06
N TYR A 67 -4.62 -9.10 -8.79
CA TYR A 67 -3.85 -8.65 -7.64
C TYR A 67 -3.72 -9.77 -6.62
N TRP A 68 -2.62 -9.78 -5.88
CA TRP A 68 -2.43 -10.73 -4.78
C TRP A 68 -1.53 -10.15 -3.70
N LEU A 69 -1.72 -10.64 -2.49
CA LEU A 69 -0.95 -10.26 -1.32
C LEU A 69 0.48 -10.82 -1.40
N ILE A 70 1.47 -9.93 -1.23
CA ILE A 70 2.89 -10.29 -1.04
C ILE A 70 3.22 -10.38 0.44
N LYS A 71 2.85 -9.35 1.21
CA LYS A 71 3.10 -9.27 2.65
C LYS A 71 2.10 -8.36 3.33
N LYS A 72 1.79 -8.68 4.58
CA LYS A 72 0.85 -7.90 5.39
C LYS A 72 1.51 -6.78 6.18
N LYS A 73 2.84 -6.80 6.29
CA LYS A 73 3.65 -5.86 7.07
C LYS A 73 5.04 -5.75 6.47
N LEU A 74 5.62 -4.55 6.52
CA LEU A 74 7.02 -4.32 6.15
C LEU A 74 7.96 -4.66 7.31
N SER A 75 9.15 -5.16 6.97
CA SER A 75 10.23 -5.36 7.92
C SER A 75 10.78 -4.03 8.45
N SER A 76 11.44 -4.08 9.61
CA SER A 76 12.10 -2.91 10.19
C SER A 76 13.16 -2.33 9.25
N GLU A 77 13.84 -3.18 8.48
CA GLU A 77 14.82 -2.79 7.47
C GLU A 77 14.19 -2.01 6.32
N GLU A 78 13.00 -2.42 5.87
CA GLU A 78 12.26 -1.73 4.81
C GLU A 78 11.74 -0.36 5.28
N LEU A 79 11.17 -0.31 6.49
CA LEU A 79 10.74 0.96 7.10
C LEU A 79 11.93 1.91 7.28
N ALA A 80 13.08 1.41 7.75
CA ALA A 80 14.29 2.22 7.89
C ALA A 80 14.79 2.76 6.54
N LYS A 81 14.66 2.02 5.44
CA LYS A 81 15.01 2.49 4.10
C LYS A 81 14.10 3.63 3.63
N ILE A 82 12.80 3.51 3.86
CA ILE A 82 11.83 4.59 3.54
C ILE A 82 12.20 5.86 4.30
N GLY A 83 12.47 5.75 5.60
CA GLY A 83 12.90 6.90 6.42
C GLY A 83 14.22 7.53 5.97
N LYS A 84 15.21 6.72 5.57
CA LYS A 84 16.50 7.23 5.04
C LYS A 84 16.33 7.96 3.72
N ASN A 85 15.53 7.43 2.81
CA ASN A 85 15.25 8.07 1.52
C ASN A 85 14.57 9.43 1.73
N LYS A 86 13.66 9.53 2.69
CA LYS A 86 13.02 10.80 3.08
C LYS A 86 14.04 11.84 3.53
N LYS A 87 14.92 11.49 4.48
CA LYS A 87 15.98 12.40 4.97
C LYS A 87 16.86 12.92 3.84
N LYS A 88 17.25 12.03 2.92
CA LYS A 88 18.08 12.41 1.76
C LYS A 88 17.37 13.41 0.84
N ILE A 89 16.06 13.27 0.62
CA ILE A 89 15.27 14.23 -0.17
C ILE A 89 15.19 15.57 0.55
N GLU A 90 14.89 15.57 1.85
CA GLU A 90 14.82 16.78 2.69
C GLU A 90 16.17 17.53 2.76
N GLU A 91 17.29 16.84 2.62
CA GLU A 91 18.65 17.41 2.59
C GLU A 91 19.06 17.97 1.21
N MET A 92 18.30 17.67 0.15
CA MET A 92 18.56 18.12 -1.23
C MET A 92 17.74 19.36 -1.64
N ASP A 93 16.70 19.70 -0.87
CA ASP A 93 15.84 20.89 -1.03
C ASP A 93 16.37 22.10 -0.23
#